data_AF-A0A1V6IPT0-F1
#
_entry.id   AF-A0A1V6IPT0-F1
#
_cell.length_a   1.000
_cell.length_b   1.000
_cell.length_c   1.000
_cell.angle_alpha   90.00
_cell.angle_beta   90.00
_cell.angle_gamma   90.00
#
_symmetry.space_group_name_H-M   'P 1'
#
loop_
_entity.id
_entity.type
_entity.pdbx_description
1 polymer ?
#
loop_
_entity_poly.entity_id
_entity_poly.type
_entity_poly.pdbx_seq_one_letter_code
_entity_poly.pdbx_strand_id
1 'polypeptide(L)'
;MSIVLSQLISNVPLVALYLPMLLEAGASSKEIIALAASSTIAGNLFILEAASTVIIVQNAEKRSNETITFLEFAKAGISLTILSAAVYYAYLSLF
;
A
#
# COMPACT_ATOMS: atom_id res chain seq x y z
N MET A 1 -21.80 5.79 9.22
CA MET A 1 -21.13 4.76 10.03
C MET A 1 -20.34 3.72 9.20
N SER A 2 -20.39 3.74 7.85
CA SER A 2 -19.46 2.98 6.97
C SER A 2 -18.17 3.76 6.62
N ILE A 3 -18.17 5.07 6.83
CA ILE A 3 -17.19 6.05 6.32
C ILE A 3 -15.87 6.07 7.12
N VAL A 4 -15.79 5.47 8.30
CA VAL A 4 -14.55 5.35 9.12
C VAL A 4 -13.98 3.92 9.06
N LEU A 5 -14.85 2.92 8.82
CA LEU A 5 -14.46 1.51 8.65
C LEU A 5 -13.85 1.24 7.25
N SER A 6 -14.12 2.11 6.28
CA SER A 6 -13.59 2.06 4.91
C SER A 6 -12.27 2.84 4.70
N GLN A 7 -11.77 3.58 5.70
CA GLN A 7 -10.56 4.44 5.56
C GLN A 7 -9.25 3.69 5.81
N LEU A 8 -9.32 2.37 5.87
CA LEU A 8 -8.31 1.48 6.42
C LEU A 8 -8.40 0.09 5.76
N ILE A 9 -8.77 0.05 4.49
CA ILE A 9 -8.58 -1.17 3.71
C ILE A 9 -7.08 -1.28 3.47
N SER A 10 -6.38 -1.84 4.46
CA SER A 10 -4.98 -2.21 4.36
C SER A 10 -4.76 -2.99 3.05
N ASN A 11 -3.57 -2.84 2.49
CA ASN A 11 -3.12 -3.53 1.28
C ASN A 11 -3.59 -5.00 1.17
N VAL A 12 -3.58 -5.75 2.28
CA VAL A 12 -4.01 -7.17 2.33
C VAL A 12 -5.53 -7.35 2.18
N PRO A 13 -6.40 -6.75 3.04
CA PRO A 13 -7.85 -6.77 2.84
C PRO A 13 -8.31 -6.29 1.45
N LEU A 14 -7.63 -5.31 0.87
CA LEU A 14 -7.96 -4.79 -0.46
C LEU A 14 -7.81 -5.87 -1.53
N VAL A 15 -6.67 -6.56 -1.54
CA VAL A 15 -6.40 -7.63 -2.50
C VAL A 15 -7.35 -8.80 -2.29
N ALA A 16 -7.62 -9.17 -1.04
CA ALA A 16 -8.54 -10.26 -0.72
C ALA A 16 -9.97 -10.00 -1.21
N LEU A 17 -10.41 -8.74 -1.24
CA LEU A 17 -11.73 -8.35 -1.74
C LEU A 17 -11.77 -8.25 -3.28
N TYR A 18 -10.76 -7.63 -3.89
CA TYR A 18 -10.75 -7.34 -5.34
C TYR A 18 -10.33 -8.52 -6.21
N LEU A 19 -9.44 -9.39 -5.72
CA LEU A 19 -8.96 -10.55 -6.48
C LEU A 19 -10.11 -11.48 -6.95
N PRO A 20 -11.06 -11.92 -6.12
CA PRO A 20 -12.14 -12.78 -6.59
C PRO A 20 -13.02 -12.09 -7.64
N MET A 21 -13.30 -10.79 -7.46
CA MET A 21 -14.09 -10.01 -8.43
C MET A 21 -13.40 -9.91 -9.80
N LEU A 22 -12.08 -9.71 -9.81
CA LEU A 22 -11.30 -9.69 -11.04
C LEU A 22 -11.27 -11.06 -11.73
N LEU A 23 -11.10 -12.14 -10.96
CA LEU A 23 -11.12 -13.50 -11.50
C LEU A 23 -12.49 -13.86 -12.11
N GLU A 24 -13.58 -13.46 -11.47
CA GLU A 24 -14.94 -13.65 -12.01
C GLU A 24 -15.21 -12.81 -13.28
N ALA A 25 -14.60 -11.62 -13.37
CA ALA A 25 -14.71 -10.75 -14.54
C ALA A 25 -13.84 -11.21 -15.73
N GLY A 26 -13.06 -12.30 -15.59
CA GLY A 26 -12.16 -12.79 -16.63
C GLY A 26 -10.89 -11.94 -16.78
N ALA A 27 -10.44 -11.29 -15.70
CA ALA A 27 -9.28 -10.43 -15.71
C ALA A 27 -8.02 -11.16 -16.21
N SER A 28 -7.28 -10.47 -17.07
CA SER A 28 -5.99 -10.91 -17.58
C SER A 28 -4.92 -10.91 -16.48
N SER A 29 -3.83 -11.67 -16.70
CA SER A 29 -2.67 -11.65 -15.80
C SER A 29 -2.13 -10.23 -15.57
N LYS A 30 -2.29 -9.32 -16.55
CA LYS A 30 -1.87 -7.92 -16.44
C LYS A 30 -2.64 -7.15 -15.37
N GLU A 31 -3.94 -7.39 -15.25
CA GLU A 31 -4.81 -6.73 -14.26
C GLU A 31 -4.55 -7.24 -12.84
N ILE A 32 -4.29 -8.54 -12.70
CA ILE A 32 -3.92 -9.14 -11.41
C ILE A 32 -2.54 -8.62 -10.95
N ILE A 33 -1.58 -8.54 -11.87
CA ILE A 33 -0.25 -7.97 -11.59
C ILE A 33 -0.36 -6.47 -11.24
N ALA A 34 -1.21 -5.72 -11.94
CA ALA A 34 -1.45 -4.31 -11.62
C ALA A 34 -2.06 -4.13 -10.23
N LEU A 35 -3.02 -4.98 -9.82
CA LEU A 35 -3.57 -4.98 -8.47
C LEU A 35 -2.49 -5.32 -7.42
N ALA A 36 -1.67 -6.34 -7.66
CA ALA A 36 -0.60 -6.72 -6.75
C ALA A 36 0.47 -5.62 -6.59
N ALA A 37 0.88 -5.00 -7.70
CA ALA A 37 1.87 -3.92 -7.70
C ALA A 37 1.31 -2.66 -7.02
N SER A 38 0.10 -2.23 -7.40
CA SER A 38 -0.53 -1.03 -6.81
C SER A 38 -0.79 -1.19 -5.31
N SER A 39 -1.31 -2.33 -4.85
CA SER A 39 -1.51 -2.62 -3.43
C SER A 39 -0.20 -2.63 -2.63
N THR A 40 0.87 -3.15 -3.21
CA THR A 40 2.18 -3.17 -2.54
C THR A 40 2.78 -1.78 -2.36
N ILE A 41 2.73 -0.94 -3.40
CA ILE A 41 3.32 0.41 -3.36
C ILE A 41 2.45 1.36 -2.54
N ALA A 42 1.12 1.22 -2.60
CA ALA A 42 0.19 1.95 -1.75
C ALA A 42 0.42 1.65 -0.25
N GLY A 43 0.89 0.43 0.05
CA GLY A 43 1.36 0.02 1.38
C GLY A 43 2.42 0.94 2.02
N ASN A 44 3.17 1.69 1.21
CA ASN A 44 4.23 2.59 1.67
C ASN A 44 3.75 4.03 1.94
N LEU A 45 2.52 4.37 1.57
CA LEU A 45 2.02 5.76 1.57
C LEU A 45 1.62 6.24 2.97
N PHE A 46 1.04 5.35 3.79
CA PHE A 46 0.57 5.66 5.14
C PHE A 46 1.03 4.63 6.16
N ILE A 47 1.23 5.05 7.41
CA ILE A 47 1.67 4.16 8.50
C ILE A 47 0.72 2.98 8.68
N LEU A 48 -0.58 3.22 8.49
CA LEU A 48 -1.65 2.27 8.80
C LEU A 48 -1.97 1.28 7.67
N GLU A 49 -1.43 1.50 6.47
CA GLU A 49 -1.73 0.70 5.27
C GLU A 49 -1.14 -0.72 5.36
N ALA A 50 0.03 -0.88 5.99
CA ALA A 50 0.70 -2.16 6.18
C ALA A 50 0.92 -2.46 7.67
N ALA A 51 0.49 -3.64 8.10
CA ALA A 51 0.66 -4.08 9.49
C ALA A 51 2.14 -4.10 9.92
N SER A 52 3.05 -4.45 9.01
CA SER A 52 4.50 -4.42 9.25
C SER A 52 5.02 -3.02 9.58
N THR A 53 4.53 -2.00 8.88
CA THR A 53 4.89 -0.60 9.12
C THR A 53 4.45 -0.14 10.50
N VAL A 54 3.20 -0.45 10.89
CA VAL A 54 2.69 -0.15 12.23
C VAL A 54 3.54 -0.82 13.31
N ILE A 55 3.90 -2.10 13.12
CA ILE A 55 4.75 -2.84 14.08
C ILE A 55 6.13 -2.20 14.23
N ILE A 56 6.77 -1.81 13.12
CA ILE A 56 8.09 -1.19 13.15
C ILE A 56 8.04 0.17 13.83
N VAL A 57 7.06 1.02 13.50
CA VAL A 57 6.89 2.34 14.12
C VAL A 57 6.66 2.21 15.62
N GLN A 58 5.74 1.34 16.05
CA GLN A 58 5.49 1.10 17.48
C GLN A 58 6.73 0.54 18.21
N ASN A 59 7.51 -0.30 17.55
CA ASN A 59 8.74 -0.84 18.13
C ASN A 59 9.86 0.23 18.20
N ALA A 60 9.93 1.15 17.23
CA ALA A 60 10.85 2.28 17.26
C ALA A 60 10.48 3.25 18.40
N GLU A 61 9.21 3.57 18.57
CA GLU A 61 8.70 4.38 19.69
C GLU A 61 9.08 3.79 21.04
N LYS A 62 8.90 2.47 21.22
CA LYS A 62 9.23 1.77 22.47
C LYS A 62 10.72 1.76 22.80
N ARG A 63 11.61 1.80 21.80
CA ARG A 63 13.06 1.65 21.97
C ARG A 63 13.82 2.96 22.01
N SER A 64 13.41 3.91 21.18
CA SER A 64 14.12 5.17 20.98
C SER A 64 13.42 6.36 21.64
N ASN A 65 12.19 6.17 22.15
CA ASN A 65 11.37 7.24 22.72
C ASN A 65 11.06 8.39 21.73
N GLU A 66 11.25 8.12 20.43
CA GLU A 66 11.01 9.00 19.29
C GLU A 66 9.73 8.57 18.60
N THR A 67 8.81 9.51 18.40
CA THR A 67 7.52 9.30 17.74
C THR A 67 7.63 9.70 16.29
N ILE A 68 7.44 8.74 15.38
CA ILE A 68 7.30 9.04 13.95
C ILE A 68 5.85 9.48 13.73
N THR A 69 5.66 10.77 13.44
CA THR A 69 4.32 11.26 13.16
C THR A 69 3.82 10.75 11.81
N PHE A 70 2.50 10.68 11.66
CA PHE A 70 1.84 10.30 10.40
C PHE A 70 2.35 11.12 9.20
N LEU A 71 2.56 12.42 9.39
CA LEU A 71 3.03 13.34 8.33
C LEU A 71 4.49 13.09 7.95
N GLU A 72 5.37 12.81 8.91
CA GLU A 72 6.77 12.50 8.63
C GLU A 72 6.91 11.22 7.82
N PHE A 73 6.17 10.18 8.21
CA PHE A 73 6.13 8.94 7.46
C PHE A 73 5.53 9.14 6.07
N ALA A 74 4.38 9.83 5.98
CA ALA A 74 3.70 10.06 4.71
C ALA A 74 4.59 10.86 3.73
N LYS A 75 5.39 11.82 4.20
CA LYS A 75 6.32 12.57 3.33
C LYS A 75 7.36 11.66 2.68
N ALA A 76 7.96 10.75 3.45
CA ALA A 76 8.90 9.77 2.91
C ALA A 76 8.19 8.75 2.03
N GLY A 77 7.03 8.27 2.47
CA GLY A 77 6.18 7.32 1.77
C GLY A 77 5.74 7.80 0.40
N ILE A 78 5.19 9.02 0.30
CA ILE A 78 4.81 9.66 -0.97
C ILE A 78 5.98 9.72 -1.94
N SER A 79 7.15 10.15 -1.46
CA SER A 79 8.35 10.25 -2.30
C SER A 79 8.77 8.89 -2.87
N LEU A 80 8.74 7.85 -2.04
CA LEU A 80 9.02 6.47 -2.45
C LEU A 80 7.96 5.93 -3.41
N THR A 81 6.67 6.14 -3.10
CA THR A 81 5.56 5.68 -3.93
C THR A 81 5.62 6.29 -5.33
N ILE A 82 5.93 7.58 -5.47
CA ILE A 82 6.10 8.24 -6.78
C ILE A 82 7.25 7.58 -7.57
N LEU A 83 8.39 7.35 -6.91
CA LEU A 83 9.55 6.73 -7.57
C LEU A 83 9.22 5.28 -8.02
N SER A 84 8.60 4.49 -7.15
CA SER A 84 8.18 3.12 -7.48
C SER A 84 7.15 3.12 -8.60
N ALA A 85 6.14 4.00 -8.55
CA ALA A 85 5.13 4.12 -9.60
C ALA A 85 5.76 4.46 -10.95
N ALA A 86 6.75 5.35 -10.99
CA ALA A 86 7.50 5.67 -12.20
C ALA A 86 8.24 4.45 -12.76
N VAL A 87 8.87 3.64 -11.91
CA VAL A 87 9.55 2.39 -12.32
C VAL A 87 8.56 1.37 -12.89
N TYR A 88 7.42 1.14 -12.22
CA TYR A 88 6.41 0.21 -12.72
C TYR A 88 5.74 0.69 -14.01
N TYR A 89 5.47 2.00 -14.12
CA TYR A 89 4.94 2.58 -15.35
C TYR A 89 5.91 2.42 -16.52
N ALA A 90 7.20 2.70 -16.29
CA ALA A 90 8.24 2.48 -17.30
C ALA A 90 8.32 1.00 -17.72
N TYR A 91 8.30 0.07 -16.76
CA TYR A 91 8.30 -1.36 -17.03
C TYR A 91 7.10 -1.80 -17.89
N LEU A 92 5.88 -1.41 -17.51
CA LEU A 92 4.65 -1.75 -18.23
C LEU A 92 4.52 -1.06 -19.60
N SER A 93 5.28 0.01 -19.85
CA SER A 93 5.33 0.68 -21.15
C SER A 93 6.38 0.08 -22.09
N LEU A 94 7.42 -0.56 -21.54
CA LEU A 94 8.51 -1.17 -22.30
C LEU A 94 8.25 -2.65 -22.64
N PHE A 95 7.44 -3.33 -21.83
CA PHE A 95 7.11 -4.76 -21.94
C PHE A 95 5.60 -4.98 -21.98
#